data_AF-A0A7C6YE45-F1
#
_entry.id   AF-A0A7C6YE45-F1
#
_cell.length_a   1.000
_cell.length_b   1.000
_cell.length_c   1.000
_cell.angle_alpha   90.00
_cell.angle_beta   90.00
_cell.angle_gamma   90.00
#
_symmetry.space_group_name_H-M   'P 1'
#
loop_
_entity.id
_entity.type
_entity.pdbx_description
1 polymer ?
#
loop_
_entity_poly.entity_id
_entity_poly.type
_entity_poly.pdbx_seq_one_letter_code
_entity_poly.pdbx_strand_id
1 'polypeptide(L)'
;MNRQILCEAIGCISRKITDNKQYLIDLDAKFGDGDLGISMSNGFEAVHDFLQETGETDMGTVLLKCATVFNKTSPSSLGTILSFGFMGAARHCKGKTELTLQDAAGAMDKALEHMMNKAQSQPGEKTILDAIAPAVEVLKLHAGNGEPAATDMPDGERAEAPPAVTPTAKKREALAYQAAYEAAEQGMLSTKDMLAVHGRAAYYGDKVIGHIDGGAVVGKLIFEGLRDYYAG
;
A
#
# COMPACT_ATOMS: atom_id res chain seq x y z
N MET A 1 11.88 -4.82 -8.58
CA MET A 1 10.74 -5.73 -8.34
C MET A 1 10.23 -6.35 -9.64
N ASN A 2 10.35 -7.67 -9.80
CA ASN A 2 9.68 -8.44 -10.86
C ASN A 2 8.51 -9.26 -10.27
N ARG A 3 7.86 -10.13 -11.05
CA ARG A 3 6.75 -10.99 -10.58
C ARG A 3 7.10 -11.79 -9.32
N GLN A 4 8.29 -12.39 -9.26
CA GLN A 4 8.72 -13.22 -8.12
C GLN A 4 8.82 -12.38 -6.85
N ILE A 5 9.44 -11.20 -6.95
CA ILE A 5 9.53 -10.23 -5.85
C ILE A 5 8.13 -9.79 -5.40
N LEU A 6 7.22 -9.51 -6.35
CA LEU A 6 5.83 -9.16 -6.02
C LEU A 6 5.11 -10.32 -5.28
N CYS A 7 5.32 -11.56 -5.72
CA CYS A 7 4.77 -12.75 -5.05
C CYS A 7 5.24 -12.83 -3.60
N GLU A 8 6.55 -12.70 -3.35
CA GLU A 8 7.11 -12.78 -2.01
C GLU A 8 6.62 -11.63 -1.11
N ALA A 9 6.57 -10.41 -1.64
CA ALA A 9 6.06 -9.25 -0.93
C ALA A 9 4.57 -9.39 -0.57
N ILE A 10 3.73 -9.85 -1.51
CA ILE A 10 2.31 -10.15 -1.24
C ILE A 10 2.18 -11.30 -0.23
N GLY A 11 3.08 -12.29 -0.26
CA GLY A 11 3.16 -13.33 0.76
C GLY A 11 3.42 -12.77 2.15
N CYS A 12 4.31 -11.78 2.30
CA CYS A 12 4.52 -11.06 3.57
C CYS A 12 3.25 -10.32 4.01
N ILE A 13 2.57 -9.63 3.10
CA ILE A 13 1.30 -8.93 3.40
C ILE A 13 0.22 -9.92 3.85
N SER A 14 0.05 -11.02 3.11
CA SER A 14 -0.94 -12.06 3.40
C SER A 14 -0.73 -12.66 4.80
N ARG A 15 0.52 -12.92 5.20
CA ARG A 15 0.86 -13.35 6.56
C ARG A 15 0.45 -12.31 7.61
N LYS A 16 0.79 -11.02 7.42
CA LYS A 16 0.42 -9.96 8.37
C LYS A 16 -1.09 -9.83 8.54
N ILE A 17 -1.85 -9.90 7.45
CA ILE A 17 -3.31 -9.85 7.49
C ILE A 17 -3.87 -11.08 8.21
N THR A 18 -3.36 -12.27 7.91
CA THR A 18 -3.81 -13.53 8.54
C THR A 18 -3.49 -13.57 10.04
N ASP A 19 -2.29 -13.15 10.44
CA ASP A 19 -1.89 -13.07 11.85
C ASP A 19 -2.78 -12.09 12.64
N ASN A 20 -3.29 -11.04 11.99
CA ASN A 20 -4.17 -10.04 12.58
C ASN A 20 -5.66 -10.28 12.28
N LYS A 21 -6.03 -11.43 11.73
CA LYS A 21 -7.39 -11.72 11.25
C LYS A 21 -8.45 -11.51 12.32
N GLN A 22 -8.27 -12.11 13.50
CA GLN A 22 -9.24 -11.98 14.60
C GLN A 22 -9.34 -10.53 15.09
N TYR A 23 -8.21 -9.82 15.18
CA TYR A 23 -8.20 -8.43 15.58
C TYR A 23 -9.00 -7.54 14.61
N LEU A 24 -8.87 -7.77 13.30
CA LEU A 24 -9.64 -7.06 12.28
C LEU A 24 -11.14 -7.35 12.36
N ILE A 25 -11.51 -8.61 12.64
CA ILE A 25 -12.91 -9.02 12.89
C ILE A 25 -13.46 -8.24 14.09
N ASP A 26 -12.74 -8.25 15.21
CA ASP A 26 -13.19 -7.61 16.45
C ASP A 26 -13.29 -6.08 16.32
N LEU A 27 -12.39 -5.47 15.55
CA LEU A 27 -12.39 -4.04 15.30
C LEU A 27 -13.58 -3.63 14.44
N ASP A 28 -13.83 -4.36 13.35
CA ASP A 28 -14.94 -4.10 12.44
C ASP A 28 -16.30 -4.42 13.08
N ALA A 29 -16.40 -5.46 13.91
CA ALA A 29 -17.65 -5.82 14.60
C ALA A 29 -18.18 -4.71 15.54
N LYS A 30 -17.36 -3.74 15.93
CA LYS A 30 -17.79 -2.59 16.73
C LYS A 30 -18.67 -1.62 15.94
N PHE A 31 -18.36 -1.40 14.66
CA PHE A 31 -18.98 -0.35 13.83
C PHE A 31 -19.29 -0.84 12.39
N GLY A 32 -19.39 -2.16 12.21
CA GLY A 32 -19.50 -2.88 10.95
C GLY A 32 -20.15 -4.26 11.14
N ASP A 33 -19.94 -5.20 10.21
CA ASP A 33 -20.40 -6.60 10.31
C ASP A 33 -19.40 -7.55 10.95
N GLY A 34 -18.15 -7.15 11.13
CA GLY A 34 -17.10 -8.04 11.64
C GLY A 34 -16.60 -9.02 10.59
N ASP A 35 -16.72 -8.70 9.30
CA ASP A 35 -16.26 -9.57 8.21
C ASP A 35 -14.85 -9.21 7.71
N LEU A 36 -14.33 -8.05 8.13
CA LEU A 36 -13.13 -7.43 7.58
C LEU A 36 -11.92 -8.38 7.54
N GLY A 37 -11.60 -9.03 8.67
CA GLY A 37 -10.46 -9.94 8.75
C GLY A 37 -10.60 -11.17 7.85
N ILE A 38 -11.82 -11.68 7.67
CA ILE A 38 -12.10 -12.81 6.77
C ILE A 38 -11.91 -12.37 5.33
N SER A 39 -12.56 -11.27 4.95
CA SER A 39 -12.52 -10.70 3.61
C SER A 39 -11.10 -10.37 3.17
N MET A 40 -10.28 -9.75 4.03
CA MET A 40 -8.91 -9.38 3.67
C MET A 40 -7.97 -10.58 3.64
N SER A 41 -8.08 -11.51 4.60
CA SER A 41 -7.27 -12.74 4.64
C SER A 41 -7.49 -13.57 3.36
N ASN A 42 -8.74 -13.83 2.99
CA ASN A 42 -9.07 -14.58 1.77
C ASN A 42 -8.61 -13.87 0.49
N GLY A 43 -8.71 -12.53 0.44
CA GLY A 43 -8.29 -11.72 -0.71
C GLY A 43 -6.78 -11.79 -0.96
N PHE A 44 -5.98 -11.54 0.07
CA PHE A 44 -4.51 -11.56 -0.05
C PHE A 44 -3.94 -12.97 -0.23
N GLU A 45 -4.53 -13.99 0.40
CA GLU A 45 -4.17 -15.39 0.17
C GLU A 45 -4.42 -15.78 -1.29
N ALA A 46 -5.60 -15.50 -1.84
CA ALA A 46 -5.92 -15.83 -3.23
C ALA A 46 -5.00 -15.12 -4.24
N VAL A 47 -4.63 -13.85 -3.98
CA VAL A 47 -3.68 -13.14 -4.85
C VAL A 47 -2.28 -13.74 -4.74
N HIS A 48 -1.84 -14.13 -3.54
CA HIS A 48 -0.57 -14.82 -3.36
C HIS A 48 -0.53 -16.14 -4.15
N ASP A 49 -1.56 -16.97 -4.02
CA ASP A 49 -1.65 -18.25 -4.74
C ASP A 49 -1.62 -18.04 -6.26
N PHE A 50 -2.38 -17.07 -6.77
CA PHE A 50 -2.33 -16.69 -8.19
C PHE A 50 -0.92 -16.30 -8.64
N LEU A 51 -0.20 -15.51 -7.83
CA LEU A 51 1.16 -15.07 -8.16
C LEU A 51 2.16 -16.22 -8.18
N GLN A 52 1.97 -17.26 -7.36
CA GLN A 52 2.81 -18.46 -7.36
C GLN A 52 2.64 -19.28 -8.65
N GLU A 53 1.41 -19.34 -9.17
CA GLU A 53 1.07 -20.19 -10.33
C GLU A 53 1.22 -19.49 -11.68
N THR A 54 1.05 -18.17 -11.73
CA THR A 54 0.99 -17.46 -13.01
C THR A 54 2.36 -17.40 -13.71
N GLY A 55 2.38 -17.76 -15.00
CA GLY A 55 3.51 -17.54 -15.90
C GLY A 55 3.54 -16.16 -16.56
N GLU A 56 2.58 -15.28 -16.24
CA GLU A 56 2.52 -13.92 -16.77
C GLU A 56 3.68 -13.07 -16.25
N THR A 57 4.35 -12.33 -17.12
CA THR A 57 5.52 -11.50 -16.74
C THR A 57 5.31 -10.01 -16.94
N ASP A 58 4.31 -9.62 -17.75
CA ASP A 58 3.94 -8.21 -17.89
C ASP A 58 3.31 -7.72 -16.58
N MET A 59 4.00 -6.86 -15.84
CA MET A 59 3.59 -6.41 -14.51
C MET A 59 2.25 -5.69 -14.52
N GLY A 60 1.91 -4.98 -15.60
CA GLY A 60 0.58 -4.41 -15.77
C GLY A 60 -0.51 -5.47 -15.83
N THR A 61 -0.30 -6.52 -16.61
CA THR A 61 -1.22 -7.65 -16.75
C THR A 61 -1.28 -8.49 -15.47
N VAL A 62 -0.15 -8.72 -14.80
CA VAL A 62 -0.10 -9.39 -13.48
C VAL A 62 -0.98 -8.63 -12.48
N LEU A 63 -0.78 -7.31 -12.33
CA LEU A 63 -1.55 -6.50 -11.37
C LEU A 63 -3.04 -6.44 -11.72
N LEU A 64 -3.39 -6.39 -13.01
CA LEU A 64 -4.80 -6.43 -13.43
C LEU A 64 -5.47 -7.78 -13.09
N LYS A 65 -4.73 -8.89 -13.25
CA LYS A 65 -5.20 -10.22 -12.83
C LYS A 65 -5.32 -10.31 -11.31
N CYS A 66 -4.39 -9.73 -10.54
CA CYS A 66 -4.49 -9.60 -9.08
C CYS A 66 -5.77 -8.86 -8.68
N ALA A 67 -6.10 -7.74 -9.33
CA ALA A 67 -7.36 -7.01 -9.09
C ALA A 67 -8.59 -7.90 -9.29
N THR A 68 -8.59 -8.67 -10.37
CA THR A 68 -9.71 -9.57 -10.71
C THR A 68 -9.86 -10.68 -9.67
N VAL A 69 -8.74 -11.30 -9.26
CA VAL A 69 -8.71 -12.34 -8.23
C VAL A 69 -9.22 -11.77 -6.91
N PHE A 70 -8.65 -10.64 -6.45
CA PHE A 70 -9.00 -10.03 -5.17
C PHE A 70 -10.49 -9.66 -5.11
N ASN A 71 -11.03 -9.02 -6.14
CA ASN A 71 -12.45 -8.62 -6.15
C ASN A 71 -13.39 -9.83 -6.15
N LYS A 72 -12.98 -10.95 -6.76
CA LYS A 72 -13.78 -12.18 -6.81
C LYS A 72 -13.78 -12.91 -5.47
N THR A 73 -12.65 -12.95 -4.77
CA THR A 73 -12.50 -13.70 -3.51
C THR A 73 -12.83 -12.88 -2.27
N SER A 74 -12.80 -11.55 -2.38
CA SER A 74 -13.15 -10.60 -1.33
C SER A 74 -14.21 -9.60 -1.82
N PRO A 75 -15.47 -10.03 -2.04
CA PRO A 75 -16.55 -9.17 -2.50
C PRO A 75 -17.10 -8.29 -1.36
N SER A 76 -16.22 -7.46 -0.78
CA SER A 76 -16.50 -6.48 0.27
C SER A 76 -16.22 -5.06 -0.25
N SER A 77 -16.71 -4.03 0.45
CA SER A 77 -16.43 -2.64 0.08
C SER A 77 -14.93 -2.37 0.01
N LEU A 78 -14.18 -2.82 1.03
CA LEU A 78 -12.73 -2.65 1.06
C LEU A 78 -12.03 -3.51 0.00
N GLY A 79 -12.50 -4.74 -0.26
CA GLY A 79 -11.93 -5.60 -1.29
C GLY A 79 -12.09 -5.03 -2.70
N THR A 80 -13.24 -4.42 -2.99
CA THR A 80 -13.44 -3.67 -4.24
C THR A 80 -12.53 -2.44 -4.32
N ILE A 81 -12.35 -1.71 -3.22
CA ILE A 81 -11.42 -0.55 -3.17
C ILE A 81 -9.98 -0.97 -3.44
N LEU A 82 -9.48 -2.03 -2.80
CA LEU A 82 -8.13 -2.55 -3.06
C LEU A 82 -7.97 -3.06 -4.50
N SER A 83 -9.03 -3.62 -5.08
CA SER A 83 -9.06 -4.01 -6.49
C SER A 83 -8.92 -2.80 -7.41
N PHE A 84 -9.54 -1.66 -7.08
CA PHE A 84 -9.27 -0.39 -7.77
C PHE A 84 -7.81 0.04 -7.61
N GLY A 85 -7.21 -0.14 -6.43
CA GLY A 85 -5.78 0.08 -6.24
C GLY A 85 -4.92 -0.70 -7.23
N PHE A 86 -5.12 -2.02 -7.31
CA PHE A 86 -4.44 -2.87 -8.29
C PHE A 86 -4.67 -2.42 -9.74
N MET A 87 -5.91 -2.05 -10.10
CA MET A 87 -6.22 -1.54 -11.45
C MET A 87 -5.52 -0.21 -11.76
N GLY A 88 -5.38 0.67 -10.76
CA GLY A 88 -4.66 1.93 -10.87
C GLY A 88 -3.18 1.70 -11.15
N ALA A 89 -2.54 0.85 -10.35
CA ALA A 89 -1.14 0.45 -10.51
C ALA A 89 -0.88 -0.27 -11.85
N ALA A 90 -1.78 -1.17 -12.27
CA ALA A 90 -1.64 -1.96 -13.49
C ALA A 90 -1.40 -1.11 -14.75
N ARG A 91 -2.10 0.03 -14.86
CA ARG A 91 -1.94 0.93 -16.02
C ARG A 91 -0.55 1.55 -16.08
N HIS A 92 0.05 1.86 -14.93
CA HIS A 92 1.40 2.44 -14.84
C HIS A 92 2.50 1.41 -15.16
N CYS A 93 2.25 0.13 -14.87
CA CYS A 93 3.23 -0.95 -15.03
C CYS A 93 3.13 -1.71 -16.36
N LYS A 94 2.25 -1.30 -17.27
CA LYS A 94 2.04 -1.97 -18.56
C LYS A 94 3.31 -1.96 -19.41
N GLY A 95 3.66 -3.12 -19.98
CA GLY A 95 4.84 -3.34 -20.80
C GLY A 95 6.13 -3.57 -20.02
N LYS A 96 6.10 -3.50 -18.68
CA LYS A 96 7.28 -3.67 -17.83
C LYS A 96 7.29 -5.07 -17.22
N THR A 97 8.45 -5.73 -17.24
CA THR A 97 8.66 -7.02 -16.57
C THR A 97 9.38 -6.86 -15.22
N GLU A 98 10.08 -5.74 -15.05
CA GLU A 98 10.74 -5.34 -13.81
C GLU A 98 10.43 -3.87 -13.51
N LEU A 99 10.28 -3.55 -12.23
CA LEU A 99 9.95 -2.23 -11.71
C LEU A 99 11.08 -1.76 -10.81
N THR A 100 11.58 -0.55 -11.03
CA THR A 100 12.45 0.17 -10.10
C THR A 100 11.64 0.68 -8.89
N LEU A 101 12.32 1.22 -7.87
CA LEU A 101 11.65 1.93 -6.77
C LEU A 101 10.79 3.10 -7.28
N GLN A 102 11.24 3.81 -8.31
CA GLN A 102 10.50 4.91 -8.92
C GLN A 102 9.22 4.41 -9.61
N ASP A 103 9.31 3.27 -10.32
CA ASP A 103 8.14 2.64 -10.92
C ASP A 103 7.15 2.14 -9.85
N ALA A 104 7.64 1.56 -8.77
CA ALA A 104 6.81 1.08 -7.66
C ALA A 104 6.10 2.23 -6.94
N ALA A 105 6.81 3.33 -6.65
CA ALA A 105 6.24 4.53 -6.05
C ALA A 105 5.19 5.17 -6.98
N GLY A 106 5.49 5.28 -8.28
CA GLY A 106 4.54 5.76 -9.29
C GLY A 106 3.31 4.87 -9.42
N ALA A 107 3.47 3.54 -9.34
CA ALA A 107 2.36 2.61 -9.36
C ALA A 107 1.45 2.76 -8.12
N MET A 108 2.02 2.95 -6.92
CA MET A 108 1.24 3.18 -5.70
C MET A 108 0.53 4.54 -5.70
N ASP A 109 1.15 5.58 -6.26
CA ASP A 109 0.51 6.88 -6.50
C ASP A 109 -0.73 6.72 -7.40
N LYS A 110 -0.59 5.98 -8.51
CA LYS A 110 -1.73 5.68 -9.41
C LYS A 110 -2.76 4.74 -8.81
N ALA A 111 -2.38 3.85 -7.90
CA ALA A 111 -3.31 3.06 -7.11
C ALA A 111 -4.15 3.95 -6.20
N LEU A 112 -3.50 4.81 -5.42
CA LEU A 112 -4.15 5.75 -4.50
C LEU A 112 -5.11 6.69 -5.23
N GLU A 113 -4.65 7.33 -6.32
CA GLU A 113 -5.49 8.18 -7.17
C GLU A 113 -6.73 7.41 -7.66
N HIS A 114 -6.57 6.15 -8.10
CA HIS A 114 -7.70 5.38 -8.60
C HIS A 114 -8.67 4.98 -7.49
N MET A 115 -8.15 4.64 -6.31
CA MET A 115 -8.95 4.35 -5.11
C MET A 115 -9.79 5.56 -4.72
N MET A 116 -9.18 6.73 -4.55
CA MET A 116 -9.88 7.98 -4.21
C MET A 116 -10.97 8.31 -5.24
N ASN A 117 -10.63 8.24 -6.53
CA ASN A 117 -11.58 8.53 -7.61
C ASN A 117 -12.74 7.53 -7.69
N LYS A 118 -12.52 6.25 -7.41
CA LYS A 118 -13.58 5.24 -7.51
C LYS A 118 -14.40 5.09 -6.24
N ALA A 119 -13.78 5.25 -5.08
CA ALA A 119 -14.44 5.25 -3.78
C ALA A 119 -15.15 6.58 -3.47
N GLN A 120 -14.82 7.65 -4.21
CA GLN A 120 -15.29 9.01 -3.94
C GLN A 120 -14.94 9.44 -2.50
N SER A 121 -13.70 9.12 -2.08
CA SER A 121 -13.20 9.37 -0.74
C SER A 121 -11.81 10.00 -0.76
N GLN A 122 -11.43 10.67 0.34
CA GLN A 122 -10.21 11.43 0.53
C GLN A 122 -9.57 11.13 1.89
N PRO A 123 -8.26 11.41 2.06
CA PRO A 123 -7.64 11.45 3.38
C PRO A 123 -8.38 12.43 4.31
N GLY A 124 -8.50 12.07 5.59
CA GLY A 124 -9.27 12.77 6.62
C GLY A 124 -10.67 12.22 6.85
N GLU A 125 -11.10 11.22 6.07
CA GLU A 125 -12.48 10.70 6.09
C GLU A 125 -12.64 9.36 6.84
N LYS A 126 -11.61 8.96 7.60
CA LYS A 126 -11.56 7.75 8.41
C LYS A 126 -11.72 6.48 7.57
N THR A 127 -10.78 6.27 6.66
CA THR A 127 -10.76 5.11 5.76
C THR A 127 -9.34 4.55 5.61
N ILE A 128 -9.19 3.50 4.80
CA ILE A 128 -7.87 2.97 4.41
C ILE A 128 -6.93 4.04 3.81
N LEU A 129 -7.49 5.09 3.20
CA LEU A 129 -6.71 6.15 2.57
C LEU A 129 -5.87 6.93 3.59
N ASP A 130 -6.31 7.01 4.84
CA ASP A 130 -5.58 7.69 5.91
C ASP A 130 -4.25 7.01 6.24
N ALA A 131 -4.15 5.69 6.02
CA ALA A 131 -2.88 4.96 6.13
C ALA A 131 -2.10 4.98 4.80
N ILE A 132 -2.76 4.78 3.67
CA ILE A 132 -2.06 4.63 2.38
C ILE A 132 -1.49 5.97 1.89
N ALA A 133 -2.23 7.07 1.98
CA ALA A 133 -1.80 8.36 1.44
C ALA A 133 -0.46 8.86 2.00
N PRO A 134 -0.26 8.96 3.33
CA PRO A 134 1.04 9.41 3.87
C PRO A 134 2.17 8.44 3.53
N ALA A 135 1.90 7.13 3.46
CA ALA A 135 2.90 6.13 3.10
C ALA A 135 3.38 6.25 1.64
N VAL A 136 2.43 6.47 0.72
CA VAL A 136 2.75 6.70 -0.70
C VAL A 136 3.55 7.99 -0.89
N GLU A 137 3.20 9.04 -0.17
CA GLU A 137 3.94 10.31 -0.25
C GLU A 137 5.40 10.14 0.20
N VAL A 138 5.63 9.46 1.32
CA VAL A 138 6.99 9.15 1.78
C VAL A 138 7.74 8.27 0.78
N LEU A 139 7.08 7.26 0.21
CA LEU A 139 7.71 6.40 -0.79
C LEU A 139 8.15 7.19 -2.04
N LYS A 140 7.32 8.15 -2.49
CA LYS A 140 7.66 9.05 -3.60
C LYS A 140 8.83 9.96 -3.28
N LEU A 141 8.93 10.50 -2.07
CA LEU A 141 10.07 11.33 -1.64
C LEU A 141 11.37 10.52 -1.67
N HIS A 142 11.35 9.28 -1.17
CA HIS A 142 12.51 8.39 -1.22
C HIS A 142 12.89 7.97 -2.65
N ALA A 143 11.90 7.78 -3.52
CA ALA A 143 12.12 7.48 -4.93
C ALA A 143 12.69 8.68 -5.71
N GLY A 144 12.22 9.90 -5.40
CA GLY A 144 12.67 11.16 -6.01
C GLY A 144 14.07 11.60 -5.58
N ASN A 145 14.54 11.16 -4.41
CA ASN A 145 15.92 11.38 -3.95
C ASN A 145 16.92 10.40 -4.62
N GLY A 146 16.50 9.68 -5.66
CA GLY A 146 17.29 8.78 -6.52
C GLY A 146 17.89 9.47 -7.71
N GLU A 147 19.04 10.11 -7.46
CA GLU A 147 19.93 10.80 -8.41
C GLU A 147 19.51 12.23 -8.79
N PRO A 148 20.40 13.23 -8.66
CA PRO A 148 20.27 14.39 -9.52
C PRO A 148 20.46 13.91 -10.96
N ALA A 149 19.54 14.28 -11.86
CA ALA A 149 19.80 14.18 -13.29
C ALA A 149 21.15 14.86 -13.55
N ALA A 150 22.12 14.12 -14.07
CA ALA A 150 23.43 14.64 -14.46
C ALA A 150 23.28 15.47 -15.74
N THR A 151 22.52 16.56 -15.67
CA THR A 151 22.38 17.54 -16.74
C THR A 151 22.14 18.90 -16.10
N ASP A 152 23.08 19.81 -16.35
CA ASP A 152 22.99 21.26 -16.16
C ASP A 152 23.29 21.84 -14.77
N MET A 153 24.58 21.84 -14.37
CA MET A 153 25.14 22.86 -13.47
C MET A 153 26.54 23.26 -13.97
N PRO A 154 26.87 24.56 -14.09
CA PRO A 154 28.16 25.05 -14.56
C PRO A 154 29.27 24.84 -13.52
N ASP A 155 30.50 24.68 -14.00
CA ASP A 155 31.69 24.47 -13.17
C ASP A 155 32.03 25.70 -12.30
N GLY A 156 32.08 25.51 -10.99
CA GLY A 156 32.68 26.47 -10.06
C GLY A 156 32.12 26.37 -8.64
N GLU A 157 32.98 26.01 -7.69
CA GLU A 157 32.77 26.02 -6.22
C GLU A 157 32.03 24.82 -5.61
N ARG A 158 32.72 23.67 -5.56
CA ARG A 158 32.43 22.63 -4.55
C ARG A 158 33.33 22.84 -3.33
N ALA A 159 32.76 23.23 -2.20
CA ALA A 159 33.31 22.82 -0.91
C ALA A 159 33.10 21.30 -0.77
N GLU A 160 34.16 20.55 -0.48
CA GLU A 160 34.06 19.11 -0.21
C GLU A 160 33.26 18.89 1.08
N ALA A 161 31.96 18.65 0.95
CA ALA A 161 31.21 17.95 1.97
C ALA A 161 31.82 16.54 2.14
N PRO A 162 31.92 16.00 3.37
CA PRO A 162 32.43 14.65 3.59
C PRO A 162 31.65 13.66 2.72
N PRO A 163 32.26 12.57 2.23
CA PRO A 163 31.58 11.64 1.34
C PRO A 163 30.40 11.03 2.10
N ALA A 164 29.19 11.54 1.83
CA ALA A 164 27.98 10.87 2.23
C ALA A 164 28.02 9.51 1.53
N VAL A 165 28.23 8.44 2.30
CA VAL A 165 28.23 7.08 1.76
C VAL A 165 26.82 6.82 1.23
N THR A 166 26.64 6.96 -0.09
CA THR A 166 25.36 6.71 -0.75
C THR A 166 24.96 5.26 -0.49
N PRO A 167 23.80 4.99 0.14
CA PRO A 167 23.39 3.62 0.42
C PRO A 167 23.23 2.79 -0.87
N THR A 168 23.48 1.48 -0.80
CA THR A 168 23.23 0.55 -1.91
C THR A 168 21.74 0.54 -2.30
N ALA A 169 21.40 0.21 -3.54
CA ALA A 169 20.02 0.18 -4.01
C ALA A 169 19.08 -0.64 -3.09
N LYS A 170 19.51 -1.84 -2.66
CA LYS A 170 18.75 -2.67 -1.69
C LYS A 170 18.53 -1.93 -0.36
N LYS A 171 19.57 -1.29 0.18
CA LYS A 171 19.47 -0.53 1.45
C LYS A 171 18.56 0.70 1.29
N ARG A 172 18.54 1.33 0.11
CA ARG A 172 17.63 2.45 -0.19
C ARG A 172 16.17 2.02 -0.22
N GLU A 173 15.87 0.90 -0.86
CA GLU A 173 14.51 0.33 -0.89
C GLU A 173 14.05 -0.03 0.53
N ALA A 174 14.90 -0.70 1.32
CA ALA A 174 14.59 -1.03 2.72
C ALA A 174 14.26 0.22 3.55
N LEU A 175 15.06 1.29 3.44
CA LEU A 175 14.79 2.56 4.13
C LEU A 175 13.48 3.20 3.64
N ALA A 176 13.20 3.16 2.34
CA ALA A 176 11.98 3.74 1.77
C ALA A 176 10.72 3.03 2.28
N TYR A 177 10.71 1.70 2.30
CA TYR A 177 9.57 0.92 2.80
C TYR A 177 9.44 0.96 4.33
N GLN A 178 10.55 1.10 5.06
CA GLN A 178 10.51 1.39 6.50
C GLN A 178 9.80 2.72 6.78
N ALA A 179 10.21 3.79 6.12
CA ALA A 179 9.61 5.11 6.30
C ALA A 179 8.14 5.14 5.85
N ALA A 180 7.80 4.45 4.75
CA ALA A 180 6.42 4.32 4.30
C ALA A 180 5.54 3.56 5.32
N TYR A 181 6.06 2.50 5.96
CA TYR A 181 5.37 1.81 7.05
C TYR A 181 5.10 2.73 8.25
N GLU A 182 6.10 3.50 8.69
CA GLU A 182 5.93 4.42 9.82
C GLU A 182 4.87 5.49 9.51
N ALA A 183 4.87 6.02 8.29
CA ALA A 183 3.86 6.96 7.83
C ALA A 183 2.46 6.32 7.76
N ALA A 184 2.35 5.07 7.31
CA ALA A 184 1.08 4.33 7.33
C ALA A 184 0.55 4.11 8.74
N GLU A 185 1.45 3.82 9.69
CA GLU A 185 1.10 3.62 11.10
C GLU A 185 0.60 4.91 11.74
N GLN A 186 1.28 6.04 11.52
CA GLN A 186 0.79 7.34 12.01
C GLN A 186 -0.54 7.72 11.36
N GLY A 187 -0.68 7.50 10.06
CA GLY A 187 -1.92 7.71 9.32
C GLY A 187 -3.09 6.90 9.90
N MET A 188 -2.87 5.59 10.13
CA MET A 188 -3.84 4.72 10.80
C MET A 188 -4.19 5.22 12.21
N LEU A 189 -3.21 5.59 13.03
CA LEU A 189 -3.46 6.08 14.39
C LEU A 189 -4.29 7.37 14.40
N SER A 190 -4.07 8.27 13.44
CA SER A 190 -4.81 9.53 13.34
C SER A 190 -6.32 9.34 13.14
N THR A 191 -6.74 8.19 12.58
CA THR A 191 -8.17 7.88 12.38
C THR A 191 -8.97 7.82 13.68
N LYS A 192 -8.30 7.69 14.84
CA LYS A 192 -8.93 7.71 16.16
C LYS A 192 -9.73 8.98 16.41
N ASP A 193 -9.30 10.10 15.85
CA ASP A 193 -9.86 11.43 16.12
C ASP A 193 -10.71 11.94 14.95
N MET A 194 -11.05 11.07 13.99
CA MET A 194 -11.80 11.42 12.78
C MET A 194 -13.26 10.97 12.85
N LEU A 195 -14.14 11.69 12.15
CA LEU A 195 -15.49 11.20 11.85
C LEU A 195 -15.46 10.37 10.57
N ALA A 196 -16.22 9.26 10.57
CA ALA A 196 -16.42 8.47 9.37
C ALA A 196 -17.39 9.18 8.42
N VAL A 197 -16.95 9.41 7.18
CA VAL A 197 -17.80 9.94 6.10
C VAL A 197 -18.41 8.80 5.29
N HIS A 198 -17.72 7.66 5.22
CA HIS A 198 -18.09 6.51 4.39
C HIS A 198 -18.30 5.23 5.20
N GLY A 199 -18.88 4.24 4.52
CA GLY A 199 -19.04 2.88 5.05
C GLY A 199 -20.01 2.80 6.23
N ARG A 200 -19.99 1.65 6.90
CA ARG A 200 -20.89 1.37 8.02
C ARG A 200 -20.57 2.22 9.25
N ALA A 201 -19.31 2.56 9.44
CA ALA A 201 -18.85 3.43 10.52
C ALA A 201 -19.54 4.81 10.50
N ALA A 202 -19.86 5.35 9.33
CA ALA A 202 -20.56 6.64 9.20
C ALA A 202 -21.94 6.65 9.89
N TYR A 203 -22.61 5.49 9.99
CA TYR A 203 -23.92 5.37 10.64
C TYR A 203 -23.87 5.59 12.16
N TYR A 204 -22.67 5.52 12.75
CA TYR A 204 -22.47 5.62 14.19
C TYR A 204 -22.11 7.04 14.65
N GLY A 205 -21.85 7.96 13.73
CA GLY A 205 -21.49 9.36 14.03
C GLY A 205 -20.35 9.45 15.05
N ASP A 206 -20.48 10.34 16.03
CA ASP A 206 -19.43 10.62 17.03
C ASP A 206 -19.01 9.40 17.88
N LYS A 207 -19.78 8.31 17.89
CA LYS A 207 -19.42 7.08 18.62
C LYS A 207 -18.14 6.42 18.11
N VAL A 208 -17.74 6.72 16.87
CA VAL A 208 -16.51 6.19 16.27
C VAL A 208 -15.25 6.93 16.73
N ILE A 209 -15.40 8.12 17.32
CA ILE A 209 -14.28 8.87 17.91
C ILE A 209 -13.67 8.06 19.06
N GLY A 210 -12.36 8.11 19.19
CA GLY A 210 -11.61 7.30 20.16
C GLY A 210 -11.25 5.89 19.68
N HIS A 211 -11.70 5.49 18.48
CA HIS A 211 -11.45 4.17 17.91
C HIS A 211 -10.75 4.29 16.56
N ILE A 212 -9.73 3.49 16.30
CA ILE A 212 -9.07 3.47 14.98
C ILE A 212 -9.96 2.80 13.92
N ASP A 213 -9.79 3.16 12.65
CA ASP A 213 -10.50 2.55 11.53
C ASP A 213 -9.89 1.19 11.13
N GLY A 214 -10.76 0.20 10.85
CA GLY A 214 -10.32 -1.13 10.42
C GLY A 214 -9.67 -1.15 9.04
N GLY A 215 -10.20 -0.36 8.09
CA GLY A 215 -9.59 -0.21 6.77
C GLY A 215 -8.19 0.40 6.85
N ALA A 216 -8.00 1.41 7.71
CA ALA A 216 -6.70 2.01 7.96
C ALA A 216 -5.70 1.01 8.58
N VAL A 217 -6.16 0.12 9.48
CA VAL A 217 -5.31 -0.97 9.99
C VAL A 217 -4.85 -1.88 8.86
N VAL A 218 -5.74 -2.24 7.93
CA VAL A 218 -5.37 -3.03 6.72
C VAL A 218 -4.33 -2.28 5.88
N GLY A 219 -4.53 -0.97 5.65
CA GLY A 219 -3.55 -0.11 4.98
C GLY A 219 -2.16 -0.16 5.63
N LYS A 220 -2.11 -0.04 6.96
CA LYS A 220 -0.87 -0.19 7.74
C LYS A 220 -0.23 -1.56 7.56
N LEU A 221 -1.01 -2.64 7.67
CA LEU A 221 -0.52 -4.01 7.52
C LEU A 221 0.03 -4.32 6.13
N ILE A 222 -0.49 -3.69 5.07
CA ILE A 222 0.07 -3.76 3.71
C ILE A 222 1.51 -3.21 3.71
N PHE A 223 1.73 -2.01 4.24
CA PHE A 223 3.07 -1.44 4.30
C PHE A 223 3.99 -2.18 5.28
N GLU A 224 3.44 -2.77 6.34
CA GLU A 224 4.20 -3.62 7.25
C GLU A 224 4.72 -4.88 6.55
N GLY A 225 3.89 -5.54 5.74
CA GLY A 225 4.31 -6.68 4.94
C GLY A 225 5.38 -6.32 3.90
N LEU A 226 5.24 -5.17 3.25
CA LEU A 226 6.25 -4.64 2.32
C LEU A 226 7.57 -4.35 3.03
N ARG A 227 7.55 -3.66 4.17
CA ARG A 227 8.74 -3.43 5.01
C ARG A 227 9.43 -4.74 5.36
N ASP A 228 8.68 -5.73 5.83
CA ASP A 228 9.26 -7.02 6.25
C ASP A 228 9.94 -7.75 5.08
N TYR A 229 9.39 -7.65 3.87
CA TYR A 229 10.04 -8.17 2.67
C TYR A 229 11.40 -7.49 2.39
N TYR A 230 11.43 -6.16 2.38
CA TYR A 230 12.64 -5.41 2.02
C TYR A 230 13.67 -5.30 3.16
N ALA A 231 13.28 -5.57 4.40
CA ALA A 231 14.18 -5.63 5.55
C ALA A 231 14.99 -6.95 5.64
N GLY A 232 14.53 -8.04 5.00
CA GLY A 232 15.21 -9.33 4.90
C GLY A 232 16.32 -9.39 3.84
#